data_AF-F6GJR9-F1
#
_entry.id   AF-F6GJR9-F1
#
_cell.length_a   1.000
_cell.length_b   1.000
_cell.length_c   1.000
_cell.angle_alpha   90.00
_cell.angle_beta   90.00
_cell.angle_gamma   90.00
#
_symmetry.space_group_name_H-M   'P 1'
#
loop_
_entity.id
_entity.type
_entity.pdbx_description
1 polymer ?
#
loop_
_entity_poly.entity_id
_entity_poly.type
_entity_poly.pdbx_seq_one_letter_code
_entity_poly.pdbx_strand_id
1 'polypeptide(L)'
;MLKELDNRFSFSMDTVIKDVNLFIENFDDNYEYINLLISKPVDLFKKYLGDDKLYDDWLKYISQEVHASITKEEKENCKVCRGISKLEEDKICEKYLREADFEFYLPIVLFVGLIEANEHLFKSKEALQSLSYKLFVNFSFENGKLIFDANNFDSIFLTHIILTIRENLKDMGDKEALLEVTEAIEELETHKLIAKSANRVLSNFVNPQLKFLKKQQKFFKEKLKNDKSKDKDTCNYSEYKNLFCNSMPIEDAVNHFKIFTEKNSKNGKPFLTETQFDIFIKKAFCGIPNLKKQKFNMAPKGESTLVKYRFREFYESYYQYFGTGHVLDKFVELLTDNFVGWDFKNVKVNFNKKPSKTIQLLK
;
A
#
# COMPACT_ATOMS: atom_id res chain seq x y z
N MET A 1 -22.53 22.44 3.75
CA MET A 1 -21.29 22.79 3.03
C MET A 1 -21.07 21.73 1.97
N LEU A 2 -21.11 22.10 0.69
CA LEU A 2 -20.65 21.21 -0.38
C LEU A 2 -19.12 21.08 -0.21
N LYS A 3 -18.60 19.86 -0.16
CA LYS A 3 -17.14 19.65 -0.20
C LYS A 3 -16.62 20.19 -1.53
N GLU A 4 -15.45 20.81 -1.52
CA GLU A 4 -14.77 21.20 -2.76
C GLU A 4 -14.66 19.99 -3.68
N LEU A 5 -14.84 20.23 -4.98
CA LEU A 5 -14.78 19.18 -5.97
C LEU A 5 -13.35 18.67 -6.05
N ASP A 6 -13.20 17.36 -5.92
CA ASP A 6 -11.90 16.72 -5.96
C ASP A 6 -11.34 16.70 -7.39
N ASN A 7 -10.22 17.39 -7.60
CA ASN A 7 -9.56 17.55 -8.88
C ASN A 7 -8.47 16.49 -9.14
N ARG A 8 -8.27 15.50 -8.26
CA ARG A 8 -7.18 14.51 -8.38
C ARG A 8 -7.21 13.69 -9.68
N PHE A 9 -8.40 13.46 -10.24
CA PHE A 9 -8.60 12.56 -11.39
C PHE A 9 -9.18 13.24 -12.63
N SER A 10 -9.52 14.52 -12.55
CA SER A 10 -10.08 15.28 -13.68
C SER A 10 -9.85 16.78 -13.50
N PHE A 11 -9.78 17.52 -14.60
CA PHE A 11 -9.61 18.98 -14.61
C PHE A 11 -10.64 19.67 -15.52
N SER A 12 -10.96 20.93 -15.20
CA SER A 12 -11.80 21.77 -16.06
C SER A 12 -10.92 22.46 -17.10
N MET A 13 -11.21 22.27 -18.38
CA MET A 13 -10.45 22.91 -19.46
C MET A 13 -10.59 24.44 -19.40
N ASP A 14 -11.77 24.96 -19.04
CA ASP A 14 -11.99 26.39 -18.86
C ASP A 14 -11.11 26.97 -17.75
N THR A 15 -10.93 26.21 -16.65
CA THR A 15 -10.03 26.61 -15.55
C THR A 15 -8.59 26.61 -16.02
N VAL A 16 -8.15 25.55 -16.72
CA VAL A 16 -6.78 25.48 -17.27
C VAL A 16 -6.52 26.61 -18.26
N ILE A 17 -7.44 26.89 -19.18
CA ILE A 17 -7.30 27.99 -20.15
C ILE A 17 -7.22 29.33 -19.42
N LYS A 18 -8.06 29.55 -18.40
CA LYS A 18 -8.03 30.78 -17.60
C LYS A 18 -6.70 30.94 -16.87
N ASP A 19 -6.20 29.88 -16.24
CA ASP A 19 -4.94 29.91 -15.50
C ASP A 19 -3.74 30.10 -16.43
N VAL A 20 -3.75 29.46 -17.61
CA VAL A 20 -2.73 29.63 -18.65
C VAL A 20 -2.77 31.05 -19.22
N ASN A 21 -3.95 31.61 -19.51
CA ASN A 21 -4.06 32.98 -20.01
C ASN A 21 -3.59 33.98 -18.96
N LEU A 22 -4.00 33.82 -17.71
CA LEU A 22 -3.53 34.66 -16.61
C LEU A 22 -2.00 34.56 -16.47
N PHE A 23 -1.45 33.36 -16.63
CA PHE A 23 -0.02 33.16 -16.60
C PHE A 23 0.69 33.89 -17.77
N ILE A 24 0.19 33.75 -19.00
CA ILE A 24 0.74 34.40 -20.19
C ILE A 24 0.65 35.93 -20.09
N GLU A 25 -0.51 36.46 -19.68
CA GLU A 25 -0.73 37.90 -19.56
C GLU A 25 0.20 38.58 -18.53
N ASN A 26 0.65 37.83 -17.52
CA ASN A 26 1.54 38.34 -16.48
C ASN A 26 3.02 37.94 -16.70
N PHE A 27 3.35 37.30 -17.83
CA PHE A 27 4.66 36.69 -18.01
C PHE A 27 5.80 37.70 -18.10
N ASP A 28 5.62 38.75 -18.90
CA ASP A 28 6.67 39.75 -19.13
C ASP A 28 6.81 40.75 -17.98
N ASP A 29 5.71 41.02 -17.25
CA ASP A 29 5.66 42.09 -16.23
C ASP A 29 5.79 41.58 -14.79
N ASN A 30 5.74 40.26 -14.54
CA ASN A 30 5.59 39.71 -13.19
C ASN A 30 6.46 38.47 -12.90
N TYR A 31 7.76 38.59 -13.19
CA TYR A 31 8.77 37.56 -12.88
C TYR A 31 8.74 37.10 -11.40
N GLU A 32 8.42 38.02 -10.47
CA GLU A 32 8.29 37.72 -9.05
C GLU A 32 7.13 36.76 -8.76
N TYR A 33 5.97 36.95 -9.41
CA TYR A 33 4.82 36.06 -9.27
C TYR A 33 5.10 34.66 -9.84
N ILE A 34 5.78 34.58 -10.98
CA ILE A 34 6.19 33.31 -11.60
C ILE A 34 7.14 32.55 -10.68
N ASN A 35 8.13 33.23 -10.11
CA ASN A 35 9.03 32.63 -9.12
C ASN A 35 8.28 32.11 -7.89
N LEU A 36 7.25 32.81 -7.44
CA LEU A 36 6.44 32.36 -6.30
C LEU A 36 5.64 31.09 -6.63
N LEU A 37 5.12 30.97 -7.85
CA LEU A 37 4.42 29.76 -8.30
C LEU A 37 5.35 28.56 -8.50
N ILE A 38 6.58 28.80 -8.94
CA ILE A 38 7.51 27.73 -9.35
C ILE A 38 8.44 27.30 -8.20
N SER A 39 8.80 28.21 -7.28
CA SER A 39 9.75 27.94 -6.20
C SER A 39 9.38 26.74 -5.33
N LYS A 40 8.14 26.68 -4.82
CA LYS A 40 7.68 25.54 -4.00
C LYS A 40 7.75 24.22 -4.79
N PRO A 41 7.21 24.11 -6.01
CA PRO A 41 7.39 22.91 -6.83
C PRO A 41 8.85 22.53 -7.07
N VAL A 42 9.72 23.48 -7.40
CA VAL A 42 11.14 23.22 -7.63
C VAL A 42 11.83 22.69 -6.37
N ASP A 43 11.57 23.28 -5.20
CA ASP A 43 12.15 22.82 -3.93
C ASP A 43 11.69 21.40 -3.58
N LEU A 44 10.40 21.10 -3.79
CA LEU A 44 9.88 19.74 -3.62
C LEU A 44 10.49 18.77 -4.63
N PHE A 45 10.66 19.18 -5.88
CA PHE A 45 11.26 18.36 -6.91
C PHE A 45 12.73 18.05 -6.61
N LYS A 46 13.51 19.04 -6.16
CA LYS A 46 14.89 18.86 -5.67
C LYS A 46 14.94 17.84 -4.54
N LYS A 47 14.00 17.92 -3.58
CA LYS A 47 13.85 16.93 -2.52
C LYS A 47 13.53 15.52 -3.05
N TYR A 48 12.68 15.41 -4.08
CA TYR A 48 12.34 14.12 -4.71
C TYR A 48 13.53 13.53 -5.47
N LEU A 49 14.34 14.37 -6.13
CA LEU A 49 15.60 13.98 -6.76
C LEU A 49 16.65 13.55 -5.72
N GLY A 50 16.61 14.19 -4.55
CA GLY A 50 17.43 13.87 -3.38
C GLY A 50 18.88 14.34 -3.46
N ASP A 51 19.21 15.17 -4.45
CA ASP A 51 20.50 15.82 -4.63
C ASP A 51 20.31 17.15 -5.41
N ASP A 52 20.49 18.28 -4.73
CA ASP A 52 20.37 19.62 -5.33
C ASP A 52 21.40 19.83 -6.45
N LYS A 53 22.60 19.25 -6.30
CA LYS A 53 23.65 19.36 -7.32
C LYS A 53 23.24 18.65 -8.60
N LEU A 54 22.56 17.51 -8.47
CA LEU A 54 22.05 16.78 -9.65
C LEU A 54 21.01 17.62 -10.40
N TYR A 55 20.18 18.39 -9.70
CA TYR A 55 19.23 19.31 -10.32
C TYR A 55 19.97 20.42 -11.09
N ASP A 56 20.98 21.03 -10.48
CA ASP A 56 21.78 22.08 -11.12
C ASP A 56 22.56 21.55 -12.34
N ASP A 57 23.09 20.32 -12.24
CA ASP A 57 23.77 19.64 -13.36
C ASP A 57 22.80 19.40 -14.53
N TRP A 58 21.54 19.02 -14.25
CA TRP A 58 20.50 18.88 -15.27
C TRP A 58 20.10 20.21 -15.92
N LEU A 59 19.94 21.28 -15.14
CA LEU A 59 19.66 22.61 -15.69
C LEU A 59 20.78 23.06 -16.63
N LYS A 60 22.03 22.84 -16.23
CA LYS A 60 23.19 23.13 -17.07
C LYS A 60 23.18 22.29 -18.35
N TYR A 61 22.87 21.00 -18.25
CA TYR A 61 22.75 20.11 -19.41
C TYR A 61 21.64 20.59 -20.36
N ILE A 62 20.45 20.90 -19.86
CA ILE A 62 19.32 21.40 -20.65
C ILE A 62 19.72 22.69 -21.37
N SER A 63 20.31 23.66 -20.67
CA SER A 63 20.78 24.91 -21.27
C SER A 63 21.80 24.67 -22.40
N GLN A 64 22.73 23.74 -22.20
CA GLN A 64 23.72 23.35 -23.20
C GLN A 64 23.09 22.70 -24.43
N GLU A 65 22.17 21.76 -24.25
CA GLU A 65 21.50 21.05 -25.33
C GLU A 65 20.54 21.95 -26.12
N VAL A 66 19.79 22.82 -25.43
CA VAL A 66 18.97 23.86 -26.07
C VAL A 66 19.85 24.73 -26.95
N HIS A 67 20.93 25.30 -26.41
CA HIS A 67 21.85 26.13 -27.19
C HIS A 67 22.50 25.35 -28.34
N ALA A 68 22.88 24.09 -28.12
CA ALA A 68 23.45 23.23 -29.16
C ALA A 68 22.44 22.99 -30.30
N SER A 69 21.16 22.85 -29.99
CA SER A 69 20.09 22.61 -30.97
C SER A 69 19.65 23.84 -31.77
N ILE A 70 19.98 25.08 -31.34
CA ILE A 70 19.69 26.31 -32.11
C ILE A 70 20.33 26.20 -33.51
N THR A 71 19.60 26.63 -34.54
CA THR A 71 20.05 26.54 -35.93
C THR A 71 21.31 27.36 -36.18
N LYS A 72 22.09 27.00 -37.21
CA LYS A 72 23.31 27.74 -37.55
C LYS A 72 23.02 29.20 -37.92
N GLU A 73 21.95 29.44 -38.67
CA GLU A 73 21.52 30.78 -39.08
C GLU A 73 21.22 31.67 -37.87
N GLU A 74 20.46 31.17 -36.89
CA GLU A 74 20.15 31.89 -35.67
C GLU A 74 21.41 32.17 -34.81
N LYS A 75 22.33 31.21 -34.74
CA LYS A 75 23.64 31.41 -34.08
C LYS A 75 24.49 32.47 -34.76
N GLU A 76 24.46 32.53 -36.09
CA GLU A 76 25.19 33.54 -36.87
C GLU A 76 24.62 34.96 -36.70
N ASN A 77 23.34 35.07 -36.36
CA ASN A 77 22.69 36.33 -36.01
C ASN A 77 23.03 36.79 -34.58
N CYS A 78 23.42 35.87 -33.68
CA CYS A 78 23.81 36.20 -32.31
C CYS A 78 25.25 36.76 -32.26
N LYS A 79 25.40 38.08 -32.06
CA LYS A 79 26.74 38.72 -32.00
C LYS A 79 27.56 38.21 -30.82
N VAL A 80 26.92 37.82 -29.71
CA VAL A 80 27.61 37.25 -28.54
C VAL A 80 28.17 35.87 -28.86
N CYS A 81 27.40 34.98 -29.48
CA CYS A 81 27.89 33.65 -29.90
C CYS A 81 29.05 33.76 -30.89
N ARG A 82 29.09 34.82 -31.70
CA ARG A 82 30.19 35.11 -32.63
C ARG A 82 31.39 35.82 -31.99
N GLY A 83 31.32 36.18 -30.71
CA GLY A 83 32.36 36.95 -30.02
C GLY A 83 32.48 38.41 -30.49
N ILE A 84 31.49 38.92 -31.22
CA ILE A 84 31.45 40.30 -31.74
C ILE A 84 31.02 41.29 -30.66
N SER A 85 30.16 40.87 -29.73
CA SER A 85 29.64 41.70 -28.65
C SER A 85 29.68 40.97 -27.31
N LYS A 86 29.65 41.75 -26.23
CA LYS A 86 29.44 41.28 -24.85
C LYS A 86 28.16 41.87 -24.22
N LEU A 87 27.38 42.63 -24.99
CA LEU A 87 26.15 43.25 -24.53
C LEU A 87 25.04 42.19 -24.46
N GLU A 88 24.21 42.23 -23.42
CA GLU A 88 23.15 41.25 -23.21
C GLU A 88 22.06 41.32 -24.29
N GLU A 89 21.74 42.53 -24.76
CA GLU A 89 20.79 42.78 -25.86
C GLU A 89 21.21 42.15 -27.20
N ASP A 90 22.50 41.85 -27.37
CA ASP A 90 23.05 41.20 -28.56
C ASP A 90 23.02 39.66 -28.49
N LYS A 91 22.52 39.11 -27.37
CA LYS A 91 22.49 37.68 -27.07
C LYS A 91 21.18 37.03 -27.51
N ILE A 92 21.00 36.89 -28.82
CA ILE A 92 19.78 36.29 -29.40
C ILE A 92 19.49 34.88 -28.82
N CYS A 93 20.54 34.09 -28.54
CA CYS A 93 20.38 32.76 -27.96
C CYS A 93 19.73 32.77 -26.56
N GLU A 94 19.78 33.89 -25.83
CA GLU A 94 19.13 34.03 -24.52
C GLU A 94 17.62 33.89 -24.60
N LYS A 95 17.01 34.31 -25.72
CA LYS A 95 15.58 34.13 -25.94
C LYS A 95 15.18 32.66 -25.87
N TYR A 96 15.93 31.79 -26.55
CA TYR A 96 15.68 30.33 -26.57
C TYR A 96 15.89 29.71 -25.19
N LEU A 97 16.90 30.17 -24.45
CA LEU A 97 17.15 29.70 -23.09
C LEU A 97 16.01 30.09 -22.13
N ARG A 98 15.49 31.32 -22.21
CA ARG A 98 14.33 31.76 -21.41
C ARG A 98 13.06 30.99 -21.76
N GLU A 99 12.82 30.73 -23.04
CA GLU A 99 11.69 29.90 -23.49
C GLU A 99 11.82 28.46 -22.94
N ALA A 100 13.01 27.87 -23.02
CA ALA A 100 13.27 26.53 -22.51
C ALA A 100 13.14 26.42 -20.98
N ASP A 101 13.57 27.43 -20.21
CA ASP A 101 13.38 27.46 -18.76
C ASP A 101 11.88 27.36 -18.42
N PHE A 102 11.04 28.09 -19.14
CA PHE A 102 9.60 28.03 -18.95
C PHE A 102 9.02 26.66 -19.32
N GLU A 103 9.39 26.12 -20.50
CA GLU A 103 8.98 24.79 -20.96
C GLU A 103 9.43 23.67 -20.00
N PHE A 104 10.53 23.90 -19.27
CA PHE A 104 11.05 22.98 -18.27
C PHE A 104 10.26 23.00 -16.95
N TYR A 105 9.88 24.19 -16.46
CA TYR A 105 9.19 24.30 -15.17
C TYR A 105 7.76 23.74 -15.21
N LEU A 106 7.06 23.85 -16.34
CA LEU A 106 5.68 23.38 -16.44
C LEU A 106 5.54 21.87 -16.14
N PRO A 107 6.33 20.95 -16.74
CA PRO A 107 6.37 19.54 -16.34
C PRO A 107 6.70 19.30 -14.87
N ILE A 108 7.58 20.09 -14.26
CA ILE A 108 7.91 19.98 -12.82
C ILE A 108 6.69 20.31 -11.96
N VAL A 109 6.01 21.42 -12.25
CA VAL A 109 4.82 21.84 -11.50
C VAL A 109 3.75 20.76 -11.57
N LEU A 110 3.48 20.24 -12.77
CA LEU A 110 2.51 19.16 -12.98
C LEU A 110 2.93 17.88 -12.25
N PHE A 111 4.19 17.49 -12.35
CA PHE A 111 4.72 16.31 -11.68
C PHE A 111 4.59 16.41 -10.16
N VAL A 112 5.02 17.52 -9.56
CA VAL A 112 4.93 17.73 -8.11
C VAL A 112 3.47 17.74 -7.66
N GLY A 113 2.60 18.42 -8.41
CA GLY A 113 1.16 18.42 -8.12
C GLY A 113 0.56 17.01 -8.13
N LEU A 114 0.96 16.17 -9.07
CA LEU A 114 0.54 14.76 -9.13
C LEU A 114 1.08 13.93 -7.95
N ILE A 115 2.32 14.15 -7.53
CA ILE A 115 2.91 13.49 -6.36
C ILE A 115 2.20 13.93 -5.08
N GLU A 116 2.03 15.24 -4.85
CA GLU A 116 1.34 15.77 -3.65
C GLU A 116 -0.12 15.26 -3.58
N ALA A 117 -0.84 15.26 -4.70
CA ALA A 117 -2.21 14.73 -4.80
C ALA A 117 -2.32 13.22 -4.47
N ASN A 118 -1.22 12.49 -4.57
CA ASN A 118 -1.15 11.04 -4.38
C ASN A 118 -0.06 10.64 -3.37
N GLU A 119 0.23 11.51 -2.38
CA GLU A 119 1.36 11.32 -1.45
C GLU A 119 1.32 9.96 -0.72
N HIS A 120 0.13 9.43 -0.48
CA HIS A 120 -0.09 8.14 0.16
C HIS A 120 0.46 6.95 -0.65
N LEU A 121 0.60 7.10 -1.97
CA LEU A 121 1.22 6.11 -2.85
C LEU A 121 2.75 6.28 -2.83
N PHE A 122 3.26 7.50 -2.89
CA PHE A 122 4.68 7.76 -3.08
C PHE A 122 5.49 7.83 -1.77
N LYS A 123 5.54 6.70 -1.04
CA LYS A 123 6.27 6.61 0.24
C LYS A 123 7.75 6.26 0.11
N SER A 124 8.15 5.59 -0.98
CA SER A 124 9.55 5.23 -1.22
C SER A 124 10.31 6.42 -1.80
N LYS A 125 11.40 6.81 -1.11
CA LYS A 125 12.31 7.83 -1.60
C LYS A 125 12.96 7.40 -2.92
N GLU A 126 13.36 6.13 -3.02
CA GLU A 126 14.01 5.56 -4.20
C GLU A 126 13.08 5.57 -5.42
N ALA A 127 11.79 5.26 -5.23
CA ALA A 127 10.81 5.33 -6.30
C ALA A 127 10.59 6.77 -6.79
N LEU A 128 10.52 7.74 -5.87
CA LEU A 128 10.44 9.16 -6.20
C LEU A 128 11.68 9.63 -6.96
N GLN A 129 12.87 9.27 -6.51
CA GLN A 129 14.14 9.60 -7.17
C GLN A 129 14.19 9.03 -8.59
N SER A 130 13.84 7.75 -8.76
CA SER A 130 13.76 7.09 -10.06
C SER A 130 12.80 7.82 -11.00
N LEU A 131 11.62 8.18 -10.51
CA LEU A 131 10.59 8.83 -11.30
C LEU A 131 10.96 10.29 -11.65
N SER A 132 11.59 11.03 -10.73
CA SER A 132 12.16 12.35 -10.99
C SER A 132 13.25 12.30 -12.06
N TYR A 133 14.14 11.29 -12.03
CA TYR A 133 15.11 11.09 -13.10
C TYR A 133 14.44 10.79 -14.44
N LYS A 134 13.35 9.99 -14.42
CA LYS A 134 12.59 9.69 -15.62
C LYS A 134 11.92 10.92 -16.24
N LEU A 135 11.59 11.94 -15.46
CA LEU A 135 11.07 13.21 -15.98
C LEU A 135 12.14 13.89 -16.87
N PHE A 136 13.38 13.98 -16.40
CA PHE A 136 14.47 14.61 -17.16
C PHE A 136 14.78 13.95 -18.50
N VAL A 137 14.83 12.62 -18.54
CA VAL A 137 15.17 11.90 -19.77
C VAL A 137 14.06 11.90 -20.83
N ASN A 138 12.90 12.52 -20.54
CA ASN A 138 11.80 12.71 -21.48
C ASN A 138 11.83 14.07 -22.19
N PHE A 139 12.85 14.88 -21.93
CA PHE A 139 13.11 16.08 -22.72
C PHE A 139 13.93 15.75 -23.96
N SER A 140 13.60 16.42 -25.05
CA SER A 140 14.33 16.42 -26.32
C SER A 140 14.53 17.85 -26.80
N PHE A 141 15.47 18.06 -27.70
CA PHE A 141 15.94 19.40 -28.07
C PHE A 141 15.95 19.53 -29.59
N GLU A 142 15.22 20.51 -30.12
CA GLU A 142 15.11 20.72 -31.57
C GLU A 142 15.00 22.21 -31.88
N ASN A 143 15.90 22.72 -32.73
CA ASN A 143 15.88 24.12 -33.19
C ASN A 143 15.82 25.15 -32.04
N GLY A 144 16.54 24.90 -30.94
CA GLY A 144 16.55 25.76 -29.77
C GLY A 144 15.32 25.64 -28.86
N LYS A 145 14.45 24.65 -29.08
CA LYS A 145 13.25 24.41 -28.27
C LYS A 145 13.42 23.18 -27.39
N LEU A 146 12.74 23.19 -26.24
CA LEU A 146 12.69 22.08 -25.30
C LEU A 146 11.35 21.34 -25.46
N ILE A 147 11.40 20.12 -25.97
CA ILE A 147 10.20 19.33 -26.23
C ILE A 147 10.08 18.23 -25.18
N PHE A 148 8.99 18.23 -24.42
CA PHE A 148 8.68 17.20 -23.42
C PHE A 148 7.76 16.11 -23.99
N ASP A 149 8.19 14.85 -23.95
CA ASP A 149 7.35 13.71 -24.34
C ASP A 149 6.36 13.33 -23.22
N ALA A 150 5.29 14.12 -23.11
CA ALA A 150 4.25 13.93 -22.10
C ALA A 150 3.58 12.54 -22.18
N ASN A 151 3.39 11.99 -23.38
CA ASN A 151 2.73 10.70 -23.56
C ASN A 151 3.59 9.55 -23.04
N ASN A 152 4.89 9.58 -23.31
CA ASN A 152 5.83 8.59 -22.78
C ASN A 152 5.98 8.74 -21.26
N PHE A 153 6.10 9.97 -20.76
CA PHE A 153 6.18 10.21 -19.32
C PHE A 153 4.92 9.76 -18.57
N ASP A 154 3.71 10.05 -19.09
CA ASP A 154 2.44 9.57 -18.54
C ASP A 154 2.43 8.04 -18.41
N SER A 155 2.96 7.34 -19.41
CA SER A 155 3.06 5.88 -19.41
C SER A 155 4.02 5.37 -18.33
N ILE A 156 5.16 6.05 -18.15
CA ILE A 156 6.13 5.75 -17.09
C ILE A 156 5.52 6.00 -15.70
N PHE A 157 4.84 7.14 -15.54
CA PHE A 157 4.20 7.56 -14.30
C PHE A 157 3.09 6.58 -13.88
N LEU A 158 2.20 6.23 -14.80
CA LEU A 158 1.16 5.23 -14.60
C LEU A 158 1.75 3.87 -14.22
N THR A 159 2.84 3.45 -14.86
CA THR A 159 3.52 2.19 -14.54
C THR A 159 4.01 2.20 -13.10
N HIS A 160 4.63 3.29 -12.64
CA HIS A 160 5.06 3.42 -11.25
C HIS A 160 3.87 3.37 -10.28
N ILE A 161 2.78 4.09 -10.56
CA ILE A 161 1.56 4.03 -9.74
C ILE A 161 1.05 2.58 -9.61
N ILE A 162 0.96 1.85 -10.72
CA ILE A 162 0.48 0.46 -10.72
C ILE A 162 1.40 -0.44 -9.88
N LEU A 163 2.71 -0.29 -10.01
CA LEU A 163 3.69 -1.07 -9.24
C LEU A 163 3.57 -0.78 -7.75
N THR A 164 3.49 0.49 -7.37
CA THR A 164 3.30 0.93 -5.98
C THR A 164 2.01 0.38 -5.37
N ILE A 165 0.88 0.48 -6.10
CA ILE A 165 -0.39 -0.10 -5.64
C ILE A 165 -0.23 -1.61 -5.45
N ARG A 166 0.41 -2.30 -6.38
CA ARG A 166 0.64 -3.75 -6.29
C ARG A 166 1.48 -4.12 -5.06
N GLU A 167 2.53 -3.37 -4.77
CA GLU A 167 3.38 -3.58 -3.60
C GLU A 167 2.59 -3.39 -2.31
N ASN A 168 1.82 -2.31 -2.21
CA ASN A 168 0.95 -2.06 -1.05
C ASN A 168 -0.06 -3.20 -0.83
N LEU A 169 -0.69 -3.69 -1.90
CA LEU A 169 -1.66 -4.79 -1.83
C LEU A 169 -1.03 -6.14 -1.46
N LYS A 170 0.26 -6.34 -1.78
CA LYS A 170 0.97 -7.59 -1.50
C LYS A 170 1.18 -7.81 -0.01
N ASP A 171 1.37 -6.72 0.74
CA ASP A 171 1.63 -6.76 2.18
C ASP A 171 0.34 -6.84 3.03
N MET A 172 -0.83 -6.65 2.40
CA MET A 172 -2.15 -6.73 3.03
C MET A 172 -2.67 -8.17 3.09
N GLY A 173 -3.57 -8.44 4.05
CA GLY A 173 -4.36 -9.68 4.04
C GLY A 173 -5.38 -9.68 2.90
N ASP A 174 -5.69 -10.84 2.31
CA ASP A 174 -6.55 -10.92 1.10
C ASP A 174 -7.92 -10.24 1.22
N LYS A 175 -8.53 -10.26 2.41
CA LYS A 175 -9.81 -9.56 2.67
C LYS A 175 -9.66 -8.05 2.71
N GLU A 176 -8.58 -7.57 3.31
CA GLU A 176 -8.24 -6.15 3.42
C GLU A 176 -7.87 -5.60 2.04
N ALA A 177 -7.00 -6.30 1.31
CA ALA A 177 -6.66 -5.97 -0.07
C ALA A 177 -7.89 -5.92 -0.98
N LEU A 178 -8.85 -6.86 -0.82
CA LEU A 178 -10.09 -6.82 -1.59
C LEU A 178 -10.96 -5.61 -1.25
N LEU A 179 -11.03 -5.22 0.03
CA LEU A 179 -11.78 -4.05 0.47
C LEU A 179 -11.15 -2.78 -0.15
N GLU A 180 -9.85 -2.59 0.05
CA GLU A 180 -9.09 -1.44 -0.47
C GLU A 180 -9.25 -1.30 -2.00
N VAL A 181 -9.07 -2.40 -2.74
CA VAL A 181 -9.26 -2.39 -4.20
C VAL A 181 -10.68 -2.05 -4.59
N THR A 182 -11.69 -2.50 -3.83
CA THR A 182 -13.09 -2.22 -4.13
C THR A 182 -13.40 -0.75 -3.91
N GLU A 183 -12.96 -0.18 -2.79
CA GLU A 183 -13.13 1.24 -2.47
C GLU A 183 -12.44 2.12 -3.52
N ALA A 184 -11.20 1.79 -3.92
CA ALA A 184 -10.49 2.52 -4.96
C ALA A 184 -11.19 2.46 -6.34
N ILE A 185 -11.81 1.32 -6.69
CA ILE A 185 -12.62 1.21 -7.93
C ILE A 185 -13.85 2.11 -7.83
N GLU A 186 -14.57 2.08 -6.72
CA GLU A 186 -15.78 2.90 -6.51
C GLU A 186 -15.46 4.40 -6.54
N GLU A 187 -14.35 4.81 -5.93
CA GLU A 187 -13.87 6.19 -5.97
C GLU A 187 -13.55 6.63 -7.40
N LEU A 188 -12.78 5.85 -8.16
CA LEU A 188 -12.42 6.20 -9.53
C LEU A 188 -13.63 6.21 -10.49
N GLU A 189 -14.56 5.27 -10.35
CA GLU A 189 -15.80 5.27 -11.14
C GLU A 189 -16.69 6.47 -10.80
N THR A 190 -16.77 6.84 -9.51
CA THR A 190 -17.46 8.06 -9.07
C THR A 190 -16.83 9.30 -9.70
N HIS A 191 -15.50 9.43 -9.65
CA HIS A 191 -14.80 10.55 -10.27
C HIS A 191 -14.99 10.61 -11.79
N LYS A 192 -14.99 9.44 -12.45
CA LYS A 192 -15.29 9.34 -13.88
C LYS A 192 -16.70 9.84 -14.21
N LEU A 193 -17.69 9.51 -13.39
CA LEU A 193 -19.05 10.01 -13.54
C LEU A 193 -19.14 11.52 -13.30
N ILE A 194 -18.48 12.02 -12.24
CA ILE A 194 -18.40 13.46 -11.94
C ILE A 194 -17.79 14.20 -13.13
N ALA A 195 -16.63 13.74 -13.62
CA ALA A 195 -15.94 14.34 -14.75
C ALA A 195 -16.84 14.44 -15.99
N LYS A 196 -17.56 13.35 -16.32
CA LYS A 196 -18.53 13.34 -17.42
C LYS A 196 -19.68 14.32 -17.19
N SER A 197 -20.24 14.37 -15.98
CA SER A 197 -21.39 15.23 -15.66
C SER A 197 -21.04 16.72 -15.65
N ALA A 198 -19.82 17.06 -15.25
CA ALA A 198 -19.32 18.43 -15.15
C ALA A 198 -18.54 18.88 -16.40
N ASN A 199 -18.59 18.10 -17.50
CA ASN A 199 -17.85 18.35 -18.74
C ASN A 199 -16.34 18.61 -18.51
N ARG A 200 -15.74 17.81 -17.63
CA ARG A 200 -14.32 17.88 -17.27
C ARG A 200 -13.52 16.84 -18.05
N VAL A 201 -12.25 17.15 -18.27
CA VAL A 201 -11.31 16.22 -18.90
C VAL A 201 -10.85 15.21 -17.84
N LEU A 202 -11.10 13.93 -18.09
CA LEU A 202 -10.63 12.84 -17.24
C LEU A 202 -9.15 12.57 -17.53
N SER A 203 -8.33 12.41 -16.49
CA SER A 203 -6.91 12.11 -16.69
C SER A 203 -6.71 10.77 -17.40
N ASN A 204 -5.74 10.71 -18.32
CA ASN A 204 -5.50 9.56 -19.19
C ASN A 204 -5.16 8.27 -18.43
N PHE A 205 -4.65 8.39 -17.20
CA PHE A 205 -4.29 7.26 -16.34
C PHE A 205 -5.47 6.58 -15.62
N VAL A 206 -6.64 7.24 -15.52
CA VAL A 206 -7.80 6.73 -14.75
C VAL A 206 -8.32 5.40 -15.32
N ASN A 207 -8.50 5.33 -16.65
CA ASN A 207 -9.03 4.12 -17.29
C ASN A 207 -8.06 2.92 -17.20
N PRO A 208 -6.75 3.08 -17.47
CA PRO A 208 -5.76 2.04 -17.20
C PRO A 208 -5.73 1.58 -15.74
N GLN A 209 -5.78 2.50 -14.78
CA GLN A 209 -5.79 2.18 -13.35
C GLN A 209 -7.04 1.38 -12.96
N LEU A 210 -8.23 1.78 -13.42
CA LEU A 210 -9.48 1.03 -13.25
C LEU A 210 -9.38 -0.39 -13.81
N LYS A 211 -8.80 -0.54 -15.01
CA LYS A 211 -8.60 -1.86 -15.64
C LYS A 211 -7.69 -2.76 -14.79
N PHE A 212 -6.62 -2.20 -14.23
CA PHE A 212 -5.72 -2.91 -13.32
C PHE A 212 -6.44 -3.32 -12.03
N LEU A 213 -7.11 -2.38 -11.34
CA LEU A 213 -7.79 -2.64 -10.08
C LEU A 213 -8.91 -3.67 -10.23
N LYS A 214 -9.71 -3.62 -11.30
CA LYS A 214 -10.74 -4.64 -11.58
C LYS A 214 -10.16 -6.04 -11.73
N LYS A 215 -8.97 -6.18 -12.31
CA LYS A 215 -8.25 -7.47 -12.37
C LYS A 215 -7.80 -7.93 -10.98
N GLN A 216 -7.25 -7.02 -10.17
CA GLN A 216 -6.88 -7.33 -8.78
C GLN A 216 -8.09 -7.75 -7.95
N GLN A 217 -9.22 -7.05 -8.09
CA GLN A 217 -10.47 -7.38 -7.40
C GLN A 217 -10.93 -8.80 -7.73
N LYS A 218 -10.89 -9.18 -9.01
CA LYS A 218 -11.23 -10.53 -9.47
C LYS A 218 -10.28 -11.57 -8.85
N PHE A 219 -8.98 -11.31 -8.89
CA PHE A 219 -7.96 -12.18 -8.30
C PHE A 219 -8.21 -12.46 -6.80
N PHE A 220 -8.41 -11.42 -5.98
CA PHE A 220 -8.67 -11.60 -4.55
C PHE A 220 -10.03 -12.28 -4.27
N LYS A 221 -11.07 -11.99 -5.06
CA LYS A 221 -12.36 -12.69 -4.97
C LYS A 221 -12.21 -14.20 -5.23
N GLU A 222 -11.41 -14.58 -6.23
CA GLU A 222 -11.15 -15.99 -6.55
C GLU A 222 -10.32 -16.67 -5.47
N LYS A 223 -9.27 -16.01 -4.97
CA LYS A 223 -8.43 -16.53 -3.87
C LYS A 223 -9.25 -16.84 -2.61
N LEU A 224 -10.10 -15.90 -2.19
CA LEU A 224 -10.99 -16.09 -1.04
C LEU A 224 -12.06 -17.17 -1.23
N LYS A 225 -12.54 -17.40 -2.47
CA LYS A 225 -13.46 -18.51 -2.77
C LYS A 225 -12.77 -19.86 -2.62
N ASN A 226 -11.54 -19.97 -3.12
CA ASN A 226 -10.74 -21.19 -3.06
C ASN A 226 -10.32 -21.54 -1.62
N ASP A 227 -10.10 -20.54 -0.77
CA ASP A 227 -9.85 -20.78 0.66
C ASP A 227 -11.11 -21.30 1.37
N LYS A 228 -12.29 -20.73 1.08
CA LYS A 228 -13.57 -21.21 1.65
C LYS A 228 -13.94 -22.63 1.22
N SER A 229 -13.52 -23.07 0.02
CA SER A 229 -13.75 -24.45 -0.41
C SER A 229 -12.84 -25.45 0.31
N LYS A 230 -11.70 -25.01 0.88
CA LYS A 230 -10.84 -25.86 1.72
C LYS A 230 -11.36 -25.97 3.16
N ASP A 231 -12.03 -24.93 3.67
CA ASP A 231 -12.63 -24.93 5.02
C ASP A 231 -13.94 -25.75 5.12
N LYS A 232 -14.45 -26.31 4.01
CA LYS A 232 -15.66 -27.14 3.99
C LYS A 232 -15.41 -28.65 4.04
N ASP A 233 -14.16 -29.09 4.10
CA ASP A 233 -13.88 -30.42 4.62
C ASP A 233 -14.16 -30.37 6.12
N THR A 234 -15.35 -30.81 6.53
CA THR A 234 -15.59 -31.24 7.90
C THR A 234 -14.46 -32.20 8.26
N CYS A 235 -13.51 -31.74 9.08
CA CYS A 235 -12.33 -32.51 9.41
C CYS A 235 -12.78 -33.78 10.12
N ASN A 236 -12.76 -34.88 9.38
CA ASN A 236 -13.10 -36.17 9.92
C ASN A 236 -11.91 -36.66 10.73
N TYR A 237 -11.94 -36.42 12.04
CA TYR A 237 -10.89 -36.84 12.94
C TYR A 237 -10.94 -38.35 13.23
N SER A 238 -12.02 -39.06 12.85
CA SER A 238 -12.22 -40.48 13.17
C SER A 238 -11.15 -41.40 12.58
N GLU A 239 -10.41 -40.94 11.58
CA GLU A 239 -9.33 -41.68 10.92
C GLU A 239 -7.99 -41.55 11.65
N TYR A 240 -7.86 -40.63 12.60
CA TYR A 240 -6.61 -40.36 13.30
C TYR A 240 -6.54 -41.07 14.64
N LYS A 241 -5.37 -41.65 14.92
CA LYS A 241 -5.03 -42.12 16.27
C LYS A 241 -4.63 -40.94 17.15
N ASN A 242 -5.22 -40.84 18.33
CA ASN A 242 -4.88 -39.81 19.31
C ASN A 242 -3.49 -40.07 19.92
N LEU A 243 -2.49 -39.31 19.48
CA LEU A 243 -1.10 -39.42 19.93
C LEU A 243 -0.84 -38.70 21.26
N PHE A 244 -1.76 -37.82 21.71
CA PHE A 244 -1.67 -37.25 23.06
C PHE A 244 -1.90 -38.32 24.13
N CYS A 245 -2.89 -39.19 23.90
CA CYS A 245 -3.16 -40.37 24.72
C CYS A 245 -3.84 -41.46 23.89
N ASN A 246 -3.12 -42.56 23.62
CA ASN A 246 -3.58 -43.63 22.73
C ASN A 246 -4.89 -44.31 23.17
N SER A 247 -5.21 -44.27 24.47
CA SER A 247 -6.44 -44.85 25.04
C SER A 247 -7.63 -43.89 24.99
N MET A 248 -7.42 -42.61 24.69
CA MET A 248 -8.45 -41.58 24.69
C MET A 248 -8.96 -41.35 23.26
N PRO A 249 -10.28 -41.50 23.00
CA PRO A 249 -10.88 -41.11 21.73
C PRO A 249 -10.53 -39.67 21.35
N ILE A 250 -10.27 -39.42 20.07
CA ILE A 250 -9.91 -38.06 19.62
C ILE A 250 -11.13 -37.13 19.70
N GLU A 251 -12.32 -37.68 19.55
CA GLU A 251 -13.60 -36.99 19.64
C GLU A 251 -13.78 -36.31 21.01
N ASP A 252 -13.26 -36.90 22.09
CA ASP A 252 -13.30 -36.30 23.42
C ASP A 252 -12.52 -34.99 23.47
N ALA A 253 -11.31 -34.98 22.89
CA ALA A 253 -10.51 -33.77 22.77
C ALA A 253 -11.17 -32.72 21.87
N VAL A 254 -11.66 -33.17 20.71
CA VAL A 254 -12.35 -32.30 19.74
C VAL A 254 -13.55 -31.63 20.40
N ASN A 255 -14.47 -32.42 20.97
CA ASN A 255 -15.67 -31.91 21.61
C ASN A 255 -15.35 -30.99 22.79
N HIS A 256 -14.34 -31.32 23.59
CA HIS A 256 -13.93 -30.47 24.70
C HIS A 256 -13.44 -29.10 24.24
N PHE A 257 -12.62 -29.04 23.20
CA PHE A 257 -12.00 -27.79 22.77
C PHE A 257 -12.81 -27.03 21.70
N LYS A 258 -13.82 -27.65 21.09
CA LYS A 258 -14.71 -27.03 20.09
C LYS A 258 -15.37 -25.74 20.57
N ILE A 259 -15.56 -25.60 21.88
CA ILE A 259 -16.08 -24.38 22.48
C ILE A 259 -15.31 -23.11 22.11
N PHE A 260 -14.02 -23.23 21.76
CA PHE A 260 -13.22 -22.08 21.31
C PHE A 260 -13.63 -21.54 19.93
N THR A 261 -14.30 -22.33 19.10
CA THR A 261 -14.88 -21.85 17.83
C THR A 261 -16.32 -21.39 17.98
N GLU A 262 -17.05 -21.96 18.94
CA GLU A 262 -18.47 -21.66 19.20
C GLU A 262 -18.69 -20.40 20.04
N LYS A 263 -17.75 -20.07 20.94
CA LYS A 263 -17.86 -18.92 21.85
C LYS A 263 -16.98 -17.77 21.42
N ASN A 264 -17.52 -16.56 21.56
CA ASN A 264 -16.82 -15.33 21.24
C ASN A 264 -16.02 -14.78 22.42
N SER A 265 -14.86 -14.21 22.12
CA SER A 265 -14.16 -13.27 22.99
C SER A 265 -14.97 -11.98 23.14
N LYS A 266 -14.66 -11.19 24.16
CA LYS A 266 -15.19 -9.84 24.39
C LYS A 266 -15.07 -8.88 23.20
N ASN A 267 -14.23 -9.18 22.21
CA ASN A 267 -14.13 -8.39 20.98
C ASN A 267 -15.11 -8.81 19.87
N GLY A 268 -16.06 -9.71 20.17
CA GLY A 268 -17.14 -10.10 19.26
C GLY A 268 -16.73 -11.15 18.21
N LYS A 269 -15.52 -11.71 18.28
CA LYS A 269 -15.04 -12.77 17.39
C LYS A 269 -14.74 -14.06 18.18
N PRO A 270 -14.82 -15.25 17.58
CA PRO A 270 -14.48 -16.52 18.24
C PRO A 270 -13.07 -16.53 18.85
N PHE A 271 -12.83 -17.34 19.87
CA PHE A 271 -11.49 -17.50 20.45
C PHE A 271 -10.49 -18.10 19.44
N LEU A 272 -10.97 -19.01 18.60
CA LEU A 272 -10.26 -19.59 17.46
C LEU A 272 -11.19 -19.62 16.25
N THR A 273 -10.64 -19.43 15.06
CA THR A 273 -11.36 -19.82 13.83
C THR A 273 -11.37 -21.35 13.69
N GLU A 274 -12.28 -21.89 12.88
CA GLU A 274 -12.32 -23.33 12.57
C GLU A 274 -10.97 -23.84 12.06
N THR A 275 -10.31 -23.09 11.17
CA THR A 275 -8.96 -23.43 10.67
C THR A 275 -7.90 -23.45 11.77
N GLN A 276 -7.92 -22.48 12.69
CA GLN A 276 -6.98 -22.45 13.82
C GLN A 276 -7.24 -23.62 14.78
N PHE A 277 -8.50 -23.95 15.00
CA PHE A 277 -8.91 -25.08 15.82
C PHE A 277 -8.49 -26.41 15.19
N ASP A 278 -8.70 -26.60 13.89
CA ASP A 278 -8.24 -27.79 13.16
C ASP A 278 -6.72 -27.95 13.22
N ILE A 279 -5.96 -26.87 12.99
CA ILE A 279 -4.50 -26.90 13.13
C ILE A 279 -4.10 -27.30 14.56
N PHE A 280 -4.78 -26.79 15.57
CA PHE A 280 -4.55 -27.20 16.96
C PHE A 280 -4.82 -28.69 17.16
N ILE A 281 -5.97 -29.21 16.72
CA ILE A 281 -6.30 -30.64 16.89
C ILE A 281 -5.27 -31.53 16.18
N LYS A 282 -4.96 -31.23 14.92
CA LYS A 282 -3.98 -31.98 14.11
C LYS A 282 -2.58 -31.97 14.71
N LYS A 283 -2.15 -30.82 15.23
CA LYS A 283 -0.83 -30.68 15.84
C LYS A 283 -0.76 -31.40 17.19
N ALA A 284 -1.76 -31.17 18.04
CA ALA A 284 -1.72 -31.58 19.44
C ALA A 284 -2.12 -33.04 19.66
N PHE A 285 -3.09 -33.54 18.87
CA PHE A 285 -3.67 -34.87 19.06
C PHE A 285 -3.35 -35.82 17.91
N CYS A 286 -3.22 -35.35 16.66
CA CYS A 286 -2.84 -36.21 15.53
C CYS A 286 -1.32 -36.28 15.28
N GLY A 287 -0.53 -35.47 15.99
CA GLY A 287 0.93 -35.39 15.87
C GLY A 287 1.46 -35.02 14.47
N ILE A 288 0.69 -34.23 13.70
CA ILE A 288 1.16 -33.71 12.42
C ILE A 288 2.30 -32.70 12.66
N PRO A 289 3.53 -32.98 12.17
CA PRO A 289 4.68 -32.12 12.42
C PRO A 289 4.58 -30.80 11.64
N ASN A 290 5.44 -29.84 11.97
CA ASN A 290 5.61 -28.57 11.25
C ASN A 290 4.40 -27.63 11.18
N LEU A 291 3.31 -27.92 11.88
CA LEU A 291 2.20 -26.99 12.05
C LEU A 291 2.60 -25.84 13.00
N LYS A 292 2.32 -24.60 12.59
CA LYS A 292 2.64 -23.40 13.39
C LYS A 292 1.80 -23.35 14.67
N LYS A 293 2.34 -22.72 15.73
CA LYS A 293 1.56 -22.39 16.93
C LYS A 293 0.46 -21.39 16.58
N GLN A 294 -0.71 -21.57 17.18
CA GLN A 294 -1.87 -20.72 16.95
C GLN A 294 -1.93 -19.57 17.97
N LYS A 295 -2.71 -18.53 17.67
CA LYS A 295 -2.92 -17.42 18.59
C LYS A 295 -4.40 -17.30 18.89
N PHE A 296 -4.75 -17.34 20.18
CA PHE A 296 -6.10 -17.06 20.60
C PHE A 296 -6.45 -15.60 20.34
N ASN A 297 -7.66 -15.38 19.84
CA ASN A 297 -8.30 -14.10 19.81
C ASN A 297 -8.86 -13.79 21.20
N MET A 298 -8.20 -12.90 21.94
CA MET A 298 -8.57 -12.56 23.33
C MET A 298 -8.47 -11.06 23.58
N ALA A 299 -9.34 -10.54 24.43
CA ALA A 299 -9.23 -9.22 25.01
C ALA A 299 -8.04 -9.17 26.01
N PRO A 300 -7.35 -8.03 26.15
CA PRO A 300 -6.15 -7.92 26.98
C PRO A 300 -6.33 -8.29 28.46
N LYS A 301 -7.55 -8.17 29.01
CA LYS A 301 -7.83 -8.41 30.44
C LYS A 301 -8.87 -9.51 30.68
N GLY A 302 -8.47 -10.51 31.46
CA GLY A 302 -9.33 -11.51 32.10
C GLY A 302 -9.57 -12.80 31.30
N GLU A 303 -9.41 -12.80 29.98
CA GLU A 303 -9.71 -13.98 29.16
C GLU A 303 -8.60 -15.03 29.16
N SER A 304 -7.36 -14.65 29.46
CA SER A 304 -6.26 -15.60 29.57
C SER A 304 -6.48 -16.64 30.67
N THR A 305 -7.14 -16.26 31.76
CA THR A 305 -7.53 -17.19 32.83
C THR A 305 -8.62 -18.17 32.37
N LEU A 306 -9.56 -17.71 31.52
CA LEU A 306 -10.61 -18.56 30.97
C LEU A 306 -10.02 -19.66 30.09
N VAL A 307 -9.10 -19.30 29.20
CA VAL A 307 -8.42 -20.25 28.31
C VAL A 307 -7.63 -21.26 29.14
N LYS A 308 -6.77 -20.82 30.06
CA LYS A 308 -6.01 -21.73 30.95
C LYS A 308 -6.93 -22.70 31.70
N TYR A 309 -8.04 -22.19 32.23
CA TYR A 309 -8.98 -23.02 32.96
C TYR A 309 -9.64 -24.06 32.06
N ARG A 310 -9.87 -23.79 30.77
CA ARG A 310 -10.41 -24.80 29.85
C ARG A 310 -9.47 -25.99 29.65
N PHE A 311 -8.16 -25.75 29.61
CA PHE A 311 -7.16 -26.83 29.59
C PHE A 311 -7.08 -27.56 30.94
N ARG A 312 -7.30 -26.85 32.04
CA ARG A 312 -7.43 -27.48 33.36
C ARG A 312 -8.66 -28.37 33.46
N GLU A 313 -9.81 -27.94 32.95
CA GLU A 313 -11.01 -28.78 32.86
C GLU A 313 -10.73 -30.04 32.03
N PHE A 314 -9.95 -29.92 30.96
CA PHE A 314 -9.53 -31.09 30.18
C PHE A 314 -8.70 -32.08 31.01
N TYR A 315 -7.76 -31.57 31.80
CA TYR A 315 -7.01 -32.40 32.76
C TYR A 315 -7.95 -33.09 33.76
N GLU A 316 -8.85 -32.34 34.41
CA GLU A 316 -9.75 -32.89 35.44
C GLU A 316 -10.69 -33.97 34.88
N SER A 317 -11.16 -33.80 33.64
CA SER A 317 -12.07 -34.74 32.99
C SER A 317 -11.37 -35.97 32.42
N TYR A 318 -10.11 -35.85 31.97
CA TYR A 318 -9.49 -36.89 31.13
C TYR A 318 -8.14 -37.43 31.65
N TYR A 319 -7.64 -37.00 32.81
CA TYR A 319 -6.36 -37.53 33.35
C TYR A 319 -6.40 -39.05 33.60
N GLN A 320 -7.57 -39.62 33.86
CA GLN A 320 -7.73 -41.05 34.16
C GLN A 320 -7.28 -41.96 33.02
N TYR A 321 -7.34 -41.50 31.76
CA TYR A 321 -6.84 -42.23 30.59
C TYR A 321 -5.34 -42.54 30.67
N PHE A 322 -4.59 -41.78 31.46
CA PHE A 322 -3.15 -41.97 31.67
C PHE A 322 -2.81 -42.92 32.84
N GLY A 323 -3.82 -43.37 33.61
CA GLY A 323 -3.63 -44.25 34.77
C GLY A 323 -2.92 -43.61 35.97
N THR A 324 -2.57 -42.32 35.91
CA THR A 324 -1.89 -41.58 36.99
C THR A 324 -2.23 -40.10 36.96
N GLY A 325 -2.30 -39.47 38.14
CA GLY A 325 -2.47 -38.02 38.28
C GLY A 325 -1.19 -37.21 38.02
N HIS A 326 -0.03 -37.87 37.92
CA HIS A 326 1.26 -37.21 37.68
C HIS A 326 1.48 -36.83 36.20
N VAL A 327 0.43 -36.38 35.51
CA VAL A 327 0.44 -35.99 34.10
C VAL A 327 0.09 -34.52 33.86
N LEU A 328 -0.06 -33.73 34.92
CA LEU A 328 -0.41 -32.31 34.83
C LEU A 328 0.43 -31.53 33.82
N ASP A 329 1.74 -31.82 33.78
CA ASP A 329 2.69 -31.14 32.90
C ASP A 329 2.37 -31.35 31.41
N LYS A 330 1.89 -32.54 31.01
CA LYS A 330 1.45 -32.81 29.63
C LYS A 330 0.27 -31.93 29.22
N PHE A 331 -0.64 -31.66 30.15
CA PHE A 331 -1.81 -30.80 29.88
C PHE A 331 -1.44 -29.32 29.87
N VAL A 332 -0.41 -28.92 30.60
CA VAL A 332 0.19 -27.58 30.49
C VAL A 332 0.88 -27.40 29.13
N GLU A 333 1.67 -28.40 28.73
CA GLU A 333 2.34 -28.45 27.41
C GLU A 333 1.36 -28.36 26.26
N LEU A 334 0.18 -28.98 26.39
CA LEU A 334 -0.89 -28.89 25.40
C LEU A 334 -1.26 -27.44 25.04
N LEU A 335 -1.20 -26.52 26.02
CA LEU A 335 -1.39 -25.08 25.77
C LEU A 335 -0.11 -24.43 25.25
N THR A 336 1.02 -24.65 25.91
CA THR A 336 2.25 -23.88 25.64
C THR A 336 2.93 -24.26 24.33
N ASP A 337 2.78 -25.50 23.88
CA ASP A 337 3.43 -26.01 22.67
C ASP A 337 2.60 -25.80 21.41
N ASN A 338 1.31 -25.55 21.59
CA ASN A 338 0.38 -25.34 20.48
C ASN A 338 -0.04 -23.88 20.30
N PHE A 339 0.18 -23.02 21.29
CA PHE A 339 -0.23 -21.61 21.22
C PHE A 339 0.90 -20.63 21.55
N VAL A 340 0.91 -19.49 20.86
CA VAL A 340 1.88 -18.40 21.10
C VAL A 340 1.48 -17.56 22.31
N GLY A 341 2.47 -16.97 22.99
CA GLY A 341 2.23 -16.08 24.13
C GLY A 341 1.98 -16.79 25.46
N TRP A 342 2.23 -18.10 25.53
CA TRP A 342 2.08 -18.89 26.74
C TRP A 342 3.44 -19.46 27.17
N ASP A 343 3.86 -19.11 28.38
CA ASP A 343 5.06 -19.63 29.02
C ASP A 343 4.70 -20.76 29.99
N PHE A 344 5.46 -21.86 29.95
CA PHE A 344 5.18 -23.06 30.73
C PHE A 344 5.15 -22.79 32.24
N LYS A 345 6.15 -22.09 32.77
CA LYS A 345 6.22 -21.80 34.21
C LYS A 345 5.02 -20.95 34.66
N ASN A 346 4.71 -19.91 33.90
CA ASN A 346 3.60 -19.01 34.19
C ASN A 346 2.23 -19.71 34.08
N VAL A 347 2.05 -20.59 33.10
CA VAL A 347 0.82 -21.38 32.97
C VAL A 347 0.71 -22.37 34.13
N LYS A 348 1.75 -23.16 34.41
CA LYS A 348 1.76 -24.19 35.48
C LYS A 348 1.41 -23.62 36.85
N VAL A 349 2.03 -22.50 37.25
CA VAL A 349 1.75 -21.82 38.54
C VAL A 349 0.28 -21.40 38.68
N ASN A 350 -0.37 -21.06 37.57
CA ASN A 350 -1.74 -20.55 37.57
C ASN A 350 -2.77 -21.56 37.07
N PHE A 351 -2.38 -22.81 36.81
CA PHE A 351 -3.24 -23.80 36.16
C PHE A 351 -4.41 -24.24 37.04
N ASN A 352 -4.25 -24.19 38.37
CA ASN A 352 -5.28 -24.53 39.34
C ASN A 352 -6.27 -23.39 39.65
N LYS A 353 -6.08 -22.18 39.08
CA LYS A 353 -6.91 -21.02 39.41
C LYS A 353 -8.24 -21.08 38.67
N LYS A 354 -9.33 -21.27 39.41
CA LYS A 354 -10.70 -21.25 38.88
C LYS A 354 -11.19 -19.80 38.68
N PRO A 355 -11.59 -19.40 37.46
CA PRO A 355 -12.20 -18.09 37.22
C PRO A 355 -13.63 -18.04 37.75
N SER A 356 -14.14 -16.83 37.99
CA SER A 356 -15.52 -16.60 38.44
C SER A 356 -16.58 -16.96 37.39
N LYS A 357 -16.19 -17.02 36.12
CA LYS A 357 -17.00 -17.50 34.99
C LYS A 357 -16.14 -18.41 34.13
N THR A 358 -16.72 -19.45 33.52
CA THR A 358 -16.04 -20.32 32.55
C THR A 358 -16.46 -19.94 31.13
N ILE A 359 -15.74 -20.45 30.12
CA ILE A 359 -16.06 -20.18 28.69
C ILE A 359 -17.46 -20.67 28.33
N GLN A 360 -17.93 -21.75 28.96
CA GLN A 360 -19.29 -22.27 28.80
C GLN A 360 -20.39 -21.26 29.14
N LEU A 361 -20.11 -20.34 30.05
CA LEU A 361 -21.05 -19.33 30.53
C LEU A 361 -20.98 -18.01 29.75
N LEU A 362 -20.14 -17.93 28.70
CA LEU A 362 -20.10 -16.77 27.82
C LEU A 362 -21.32 -16.78 26.88
N LYS A 363 -21.90 -15.59 26.69
CA LYS A 363 -23.07 -15.38 25.82
C LYS A 363 -22.66 -15.45 24.36
#